data_AF-A0A7W0R3B8-F1
#
_entry.id   AF-A0A7W0R3B8-F1
#
_cell.length_a   1.000
_cell.length_b   1.000
_cell.length_c   1.000
_cell.angle_alpha   90.00
_cell.angle_beta   90.00
_cell.angle_gamma   90.00
#
_symmetry.space_group_name_H-M   'P 1'
#
loop_
_entity.id
_entity.type
_entity.pdbx_description
1 polymer ?
#
loop_
_entity_poly.entity_id
_entity_poly.type
_entity_poly.pdbx_seq_one_letter_code
_entity_poly.pdbx_strand_id
1 'polypeptide(L)'
;MSPQRHKITLAIALIVAFGGLGAVLATDTRPRLGLDLEGGTSVILSASGEGIDDEAVGKTVDIIRERIDGLGVAEPEVTAQGGDTIQVQLPGIEDENAALEVIGTTAQLTFRQVEELIPRDGGELLEEE
;
A
#
# COMPACT_ATOMS: atom_id res chain seq x y z
N MET A 1 -50.55 -3.36 28.07
CA MET A 1 -49.08 -3.48 28.20
C MET A 1 -48.70 -3.09 29.62
N SER A 2 -48.12 -4.00 30.41
CA SER A 2 -47.85 -3.74 31.82
C SER A 2 -46.61 -2.83 31.99
N PRO A 3 -46.69 -1.79 32.84
CA PRO A 3 -45.67 -0.73 32.95
C PRO A 3 -44.31 -1.23 33.46
N GLN A 4 -44.23 -2.47 33.94
CA GLN A 4 -43.05 -3.07 34.53
C GLN A 4 -42.05 -3.60 33.49
N ARG A 5 -42.53 -4.01 32.31
CA ARG A 5 -41.67 -4.52 31.22
C ARG A 5 -40.81 -3.40 30.63
N HIS A 6 -41.39 -2.22 30.42
CA HIS A 6 -40.70 -1.07 29.86
C HIS A 6 -39.56 -0.56 30.74
N LYS A 7 -39.69 -0.65 32.07
CA LYS A 7 -38.63 -0.25 33.02
C LYS A 7 -37.40 -1.16 32.91
N ILE A 8 -37.61 -2.47 32.77
CA ILE A 8 -36.53 -3.45 32.61
C ILE A 8 -35.81 -3.21 31.29
N THR A 9 -36.56 -3.00 30.20
CA THR A 9 -35.96 -2.69 28.89
C THR A 9 -35.17 -1.39 28.92
N LEU A 10 -35.66 -0.35 29.60
CA LEU A 10 -34.94 0.92 29.78
C LEU A 10 -33.64 0.74 30.57
N ALA A 11 -33.67 -0.03 31.65
CA ALA A 11 -32.49 -0.29 32.48
C ALA A 11 -31.40 -1.05 31.70
N ILE A 12 -31.79 -2.07 30.91
CA ILE A 12 -30.85 -2.80 30.05
C ILE A 12 -30.27 -1.89 28.97
N ALA A 13 -31.10 -1.07 28.32
CA ALA A 13 -30.63 -0.12 27.32
C ALA A 13 -29.62 0.88 27.90
N LEU A 14 -29.85 1.37 29.12
CA LEU A 14 -28.92 2.23 29.84
C LEU A 14 -27.61 1.52 30.17
N ILE A 15 -27.66 0.28 30.64
CA ILE A 15 -26.44 -0.50 30.95
C ILE A 15 -25.62 -0.74 29.68
N VAL A 16 -26.25 -1.07 28.56
CA VAL A 16 -25.55 -1.24 27.27
C VAL A 16 -24.96 0.08 26.80
N ALA A 17 -25.70 1.18 26.88
CA ALA A 17 -25.23 2.51 26.47
C ALA A 17 -24.04 2.98 27.31
N PHE A 18 -24.16 2.94 28.65
CA PHE A 18 -23.10 3.35 29.56
C PHE A 18 -21.92 2.37 29.58
N GLY A 19 -22.18 1.06 29.44
CA GLY A 19 -21.13 0.05 29.33
C GLY A 19 -20.31 0.21 28.04
N GLY A 20 -20.97 0.44 26.90
CA GLY A 20 -20.31 0.72 25.64
C GLY A 20 -19.50 2.03 25.68
N LEU A 21 -20.07 3.09 26.24
CA LEU A 21 -19.35 4.36 26.43
C LEU A 21 -18.14 4.21 27.36
N GLY A 22 -18.30 3.49 28.48
CA GLY A 22 -17.21 3.21 29.40
C GLY A 22 -16.09 2.39 28.76
N ALA A 23 -16.43 1.41 27.91
CA ALA A 23 -15.45 0.64 27.16
C ALA A 23 -14.63 1.54 26.22
N VAL A 24 -15.28 2.40 25.42
CA VAL A 24 -14.59 3.32 24.49
C VAL A 24 -13.64 4.27 25.23
N LEU A 25 -14.06 4.81 26.37
CA LEU A 25 -13.22 5.72 27.16
C LEU A 25 -12.05 4.99 27.85
N ALA A 26 -12.21 3.71 28.18
CA ALA A 26 -11.17 2.92 28.83
C ALA A 26 -10.12 2.36 27.85
N THR A 27 -10.45 2.19 26.56
CA THR A 27 -9.60 1.46 25.60
C THR A 27 -8.64 2.31 24.77
N ASP A 28 -8.46 3.62 25.06
CA ASP A 28 -7.55 4.52 24.29
C ASP A 28 -7.72 4.37 22.76
N THR A 29 -8.97 4.16 22.31
CA THR A 29 -9.27 3.88 20.90
C THR A 29 -9.02 5.13 20.07
N ARG A 30 -7.97 5.12 19.25
CA ARG A 30 -7.65 6.22 18.33
C ARG A 30 -8.22 5.91 16.96
N PRO A 31 -9.06 6.79 16.38
CA PRO A 31 -9.49 6.65 15.00
C PRO A 31 -8.27 6.76 14.08
N ARG A 32 -8.25 5.98 12.99
CA ARG A 32 -7.25 6.14 11.94
C ARG A 32 -7.56 7.40 11.15
N LEU A 33 -6.54 8.21 10.90
CA LEU A 33 -6.69 9.48 10.21
C LEU A 33 -6.36 9.23 8.73
N GLY A 34 -7.25 9.69 7.83
CA GLY A 34 -6.99 9.63 6.39
C GLY A 34 -6.00 10.69 5.94
N LEU A 35 -5.71 10.75 4.64
CA LEU A 35 -4.75 11.71 4.03
C LEU A 35 -5.00 13.18 4.42
N ASP A 36 -6.26 13.59 4.54
CA ASP A 36 -6.64 14.98 4.91
C ASP A 36 -6.31 15.33 6.37
N LEU A 37 -6.18 14.31 7.24
CA LEU A 37 -5.96 14.48 8.68
C LEU A 37 -4.56 14.01 9.13
N GLU A 38 -4.00 12.97 8.51
CA GLU A 38 -2.65 12.45 8.77
C GLU A 38 -1.58 13.07 7.85
N GLY A 39 -1.98 13.63 6.70
CA GLY A 39 -1.05 14.01 5.64
C GLY A 39 -0.53 12.79 4.87
N GLY A 40 0.35 13.03 3.89
CA GLY A 40 0.95 12.00 3.03
C GLY A 40 0.89 12.34 1.54
N THR A 41 0.93 11.31 0.68
CA THR A 41 1.03 11.47 -0.77
C THR A 41 -0.16 10.86 -1.50
N SER A 42 -0.66 11.56 -2.51
CA SER A 42 -1.65 11.03 -3.48
C SER A 42 -1.11 11.22 -4.89
N VAL A 43 -1.07 10.14 -5.66
CA VAL A 43 -0.64 10.16 -7.05
C VAL A 43 -1.59 9.42 -7.96
N ILE A 44 -1.59 9.86 -9.21
CA ILE A 44 -2.34 9.27 -10.30
C ILE A 44 -1.33 8.78 -11.32
N LEU A 45 -1.33 7.47 -11.56
CA LEU A 45 -0.46 6.79 -12.51
C LEU A 45 -1.27 6.48 -13.76
N SER A 46 -0.74 6.82 -14.94
CA SER A 46 -1.36 6.45 -16.22
C SER A 46 -0.56 5.32 -16.87
N ALA A 47 -1.26 4.27 -17.31
CA ALA A 47 -0.67 3.17 -18.04
C ALA A 47 -0.15 3.66 -19.39
N SER A 48 1.09 3.29 -19.71
CA SER A 48 1.73 3.60 -20.99
C SER A 48 2.23 2.31 -21.63
N GLY A 49 1.92 2.10 -22.91
CA GLY A 49 2.37 0.93 -23.67
C GLY A 49 1.26 0.31 -24.51
N GLU A 50 1.55 -0.87 -25.07
CA GLU A 50 0.58 -1.70 -25.79
C GLU A 50 -0.01 -2.77 -24.87
N GLY A 51 -1.25 -3.19 -25.14
CA GLY A 51 -1.93 -4.24 -24.36
C GLY A 51 -2.51 -3.77 -23.02
N ILE A 52 -3.02 -2.53 -22.97
CA ILE A 52 -3.76 -2.03 -21.80
C ILE A 52 -5.17 -2.64 -21.83
N ASP A 53 -5.42 -3.57 -20.92
CA ASP A 53 -6.72 -4.15 -20.65
C ASP A 53 -6.99 -4.21 -19.14
N ASP A 54 -8.24 -4.50 -18.76
CA ASP A 54 -8.67 -4.52 -17.36
C ASP A 54 -7.90 -5.55 -16.52
N GLU A 55 -7.43 -6.65 -17.13
CA GLU A 55 -6.65 -7.69 -16.45
C GLU A 55 -5.23 -7.19 -16.14
N ALA A 56 -4.58 -6.54 -17.09
CA ALA A 56 -3.27 -5.91 -16.93
C ALA A 56 -3.32 -4.78 -15.87
N VAL A 57 -4.37 -3.96 -15.88
CA VAL A 57 -4.58 -2.92 -14.87
C VAL A 57 -4.80 -3.53 -13.48
N GLY A 58 -5.68 -4.54 -13.38
CA GLY A 58 -5.93 -5.25 -12.12
C GLY A 58 -4.65 -5.87 -11.53
N LYS A 59 -3.86 -6.53 -12.38
CA LYS A 59 -2.55 -7.09 -11.96
C LYS A 59 -1.57 -6.01 -11.51
N THR A 60 -1.57 -4.85 -12.18
CA THR A 60 -0.72 -3.71 -11.81
C THR A 60 -1.12 -3.16 -10.44
N VAL A 61 -2.42 -3.04 -10.17
CA VAL A 61 -2.94 -2.64 -8.84
C VAL A 61 -2.42 -3.57 -7.74
N ASP A 62 -2.48 -4.89 -7.96
CA ASP A 62 -2.01 -5.87 -6.98
C ASP A 62 -0.49 -5.77 -6.75
N ILE A 63 0.30 -5.57 -7.82
CA ILE A 63 1.76 -5.36 -7.70
C ILE A 63 2.07 -4.09 -6.91
N ILE A 64 1.35 -2.99 -7.18
CA ILE A 64 1.57 -1.73 -6.46
C ILE A 64 1.27 -1.92 -4.97
N ARG A 65 0.17 -2.62 -4.61
CA ARG A 65 -0.19 -2.94 -3.21
C ARG A 65 0.91 -3.73 -2.50
N GLU A 66 1.41 -4.80 -3.11
CA GLU A 66 2.47 -5.62 -2.51
C GLU A 66 3.75 -4.80 -2.25
N ARG A 67 4.08 -3.85 -3.14
CA ARG A 67 5.28 -3.01 -2.99
C ARG A 67 5.17 -1.99 -1.87
N ILE A 68 4.00 -1.36 -1.73
CA ILE A 68 3.78 -0.32 -0.71
C ILE A 68 3.57 -0.90 0.69
N ASP A 69 3.16 -2.17 0.79
CA ASP A 69 3.12 -2.89 2.09
C ASP A 69 4.49 -2.91 2.78
N GLY A 70 5.58 -2.88 2.01
CA GLY A 70 6.95 -2.80 2.53
C GLY A 70 7.40 -1.42 3.04
N LEU A 71 6.61 -0.36 2.80
CA LEU A 71 6.96 1.02 3.15
C LEU A 71 6.49 1.45 4.55
N GLY A 72 5.75 0.60 5.27
CA GLY A 72 5.29 0.90 6.63
C GLY A 72 4.18 1.95 6.71
N VAL A 73 3.48 2.21 5.60
CA VAL A 73 2.33 3.12 5.53
C VAL A 73 1.08 2.50 6.15
N ALA A 74 0.25 3.34 6.77
CA ALA A 74 -1.01 2.92 7.36
C ALA A 74 -2.09 2.78 6.27
N GLU A 75 -2.47 1.56 5.92
CA GLU A 75 -3.62 1.28 5.03
C GLU A 75 -3.59 2.04 3.68
N PRO A 76 -2.61 1.73 2.81
CA PRO A 76 -2.55 2.33 1.50
C PRO A 76 -3.78 1.99 0.65
N GLU A 77 -4.28 2.97 -0.12
CA GLU A 77 -5.39 2.78 -1.04
C GLU A 77 -4.88 2.79 -2.49
N VAL A 78 -5.16 1.72 -3.23
CA VAL A 78 -4.81 1.58 -4.65
C VAL A 78 -6.06 1.18 -5.42
N THR A 79 -6.49 2.05 -6.33
CA THR A 79 -7.76 1.91 -7.04
C THR A 79 -7.57 2.25 -8.52
N ALA A 80 -8.05 1.39 -9.41
CA ALA A 80 -8.13 1.71 -10.83
C ALA A 80 -9.23 2.75 -11.08
N GLN A 81 -8.88 3.82 -11.78
CA GLN A 81 -9.77 4.91 -12.17
C GLN A 81 -9.86 4.97 -13.70
N GLY A 82 -10.99 4.53 -14.27
CA GLY A 82 -11.05 4.36 -15.73
C GLY A 82 -10.17 3.20 -16.22
N GLY A 83 -10.16 2.96 -17.53
CA GLY A 83 -9.54 1.77 -18.12
C GLY A 83 -8.00 1.79 -18.16
N ASP A 84 -7.35 2.90 -17.84
CA ASP A 84 -5.90 3.09 -18.03
C ASP A 84 -5.21 3.85 -16.89
N THR A 85 -5.93 4.25 -15.85
CA THR A 85 -5.38 5.10 -14.79
C THR A 85 -5.53 4.43 -13.42
N ILE A 86 -4.55 4.60 -12.54
CA ILE A 86 -4.51 4.03 -11.19
C ILE A 86 -4.24 5.17 -10.20
N GLN A 87 -5.14 5.34 -9.23
CA GLN A 87 -4.96 6.24 -8.10
C GLN A 87 -4.32 5.49 -6.94
N VAL A 88 -3.27 6.09 -6.37
CA VAL A 88 -2.53 5.57 -5.22
C VAL A 88 -2.52 6.63 -4.12
N GLN A 89 -2.92 6.26 -2.91
CA GLN A 89 -2.93 7.13 -1.74
C GLN A 89 -2.15 6.47 -0.61
N LEU A 90 -1.18 7.22 -0.08
CA LEU A 90 -0.23 6.77 0.94
C LEU A 90 -0.27 7.75 2.12
N PRO A 91 -1.22 7.57 3.06
CA PRO A 91 -1.29 8.40 4.26
C PRO A 91 -0.12 8.08 5.20
N GLY A 92 0.41 9.13 5.85
CA GLY A 92 1.47 8.98 6.87
C GLY A 92 2.85 8.57 6.33
N ILE A 93 3.08 8.63 5.01
CA ILE A 93 4.40 8.39 4.42
C ILE A 93 5.37 9.54 4.77
N GLU A 94 6.56 9.23 5.27
CA GLU A 94 7.59 10.23 5.60
C GLU A 94 8.46 10.61 4.38
N ASP A 95 8.82 9.62 3.55
CA ASP A 95 9.62 9.81 2.35
C ASP A 95 8.78 9.55 1.09
N GLU A 96 8.20 10.64 0.57
CA GLU A 96 7.38 10.62 -0.63
C GLU A 96 8.18 10.15 -1.86
N ASN A 97 9.48 10.51 -1.95
CA ASN A 97 10.31 10.18 -3.11
C ASN A 97 10.61 8.68 -3.16
N ALA A 98 10.91 8.08 -2.01
CA ALA A 98 11.10 6.63 -1.91
C ALA A 98 9.83 5.87 -2.32
N ALA A 99 8.66 6.36 -1.89
CA ALA A 99 7.39 5.76 -2.29
C ALA A 99 7.15 5.87 -3.81
N LEU A 100 7.40 7.04 -4.40
CA LEU A 100 7.29 7.27 -5.84
C LEU A 100 8.25 6.39 -6.66
N GLU A 101 9.49 6.21 -6.19
CA GLU A 101 10.48 5.35 -6.84
C GLU A 101 10.01 3.89 -6.87
N VAL A 102 9.46 3.41 -5.75
CA VAL A 102 8.97 2.03 -5.62
C VAL A 102 7.76 1.75 -6.50
N ILE A 103 6.80 2.67 -6.59
CA ILE A 103 5.59 2.47 -7.42
C ILE A 103 5.79 2.85 -8.89
N GLY A 104 6.71 3.77 -9.20
CA GLY A 104 6.98 4.26 -10.55
C GLY A 104 7.94 3.39 -11.37
N THR A 105 8.71 2.52 -10.71
CA THR A 105 9.69 1.67 -11.42
C THR A 105 9.05 0.40 -11.99
N THR A 106 9.27 0.11 -13.27
CA THR A 106 8.91 -1.19 -13.85
C THR A 106 9.85 -2.27 -13.36
N ALA A 107 9.36 -3.24 -12.58
CA ALA A 107 10.16 -4.36 -12.07
C ALA A 107 10.31 -5.43 -13.17
N GLN A 108 11.20 -5.20 -14.13
CA GLN A 108 11.53 -6.17 -15.17
C GLN A 108 12.71 -7.03 -14.71
N LEU A 109 12.43 -8.27 -14.26
CA LEU A 109 13.45 -9.27 -13.98
C LEU A 109 13.74 -10.09 -15.24
N THR A 110 14.98 -10.12 -15.68
CA THR A 110 15.42 -10.95 -16.80
C THR A 110 16.61 -11.80 -16.38
N PHE A 111 16.53 -13.10 -16.64
CA PHE A 111 17.66 -14.01 -16.48
C PHE A 111 18.44 -14.06 -17.78
N ARG A 112 19.74 -13.80 -17.73
CA ARG A 112 20.65 -13.96 -18.87
C ARG A 112 21.75 -14.94 -18.50
N GLN A 113 22.17 -15.73 -19.49
CA GLN A 113 23.34 -16.58 -19.35
C GLN A 113 24.59 -15.69 -19.25
N VAL A 114 25.49 -16.04 -18.34
CA VAL A 114 26.79 -15.37 -18.23
C VAL A 114 27.68 -15.94 -19.33
N GLU A 115 28.00 -15.11 -20.33
CA GLU A 115 29.07 -15.40 -21.29
C GLU A 115 30.41 -15.37 -20.53
N GLU A 116 31.24 -16.37 -20.80
CA GLU A 116 32.53 -16.72 -20.18
C GLU A 116 33.23 -15.61 -19.36
N LEU A 117 33.61 -15.93 -18.11
CA LEU A 117 34.45 -15.08 -17.27
C LEU A 117 35.82 -14.91 -17.95
N ILE A 118 36.00 -13.89 -18.78
CA ILE A 118 37.32 -13.53 -19.29
C ILE A 118 38.20 -13.25 -18.07
N PRO A 119 39.24 -14.07 -17.80
CA PRO A 119 40.17 -13.77 -16.73
C PRO A 119 40.83 -12.43 -17.04
N ARG A 120 40.79 -11.48 -16.11
CA ARG A 120 41.53 -10.20 -16.21
C ARG A 120 43.03 -10.42 -15.99
N ASP A 121 43.64 -11.37 -16.68
CA ASP A 121 45.09 -11.45 -16.83
C ASP A 121 45.44 -11.01 -18.25
N GLY A 122 45.27 -9.70 -18.47
CA GLY A 122 45.96 -9.02 -19.54
C GLY A 122 47.36 -8.66 -19.07
N GLY A 123 48.37 -9.40 -19.55
CA GLY A 123 49.69 -8.81 -19.79
C GLY A 123 50.93 -9.56 -19.30
N GLU A 124 51.09 -10.86 -19.55
CA GLU A 124 52.43 -11.49 -19.46
C GLU A 124 52.61 -12.62 -20.49
N LEU A 125 52.58 -12.26 -21.78
CA LEU A 125 53.08 -13.04 -22.93
C LEU A 125 53.37 -11.98 -24.01
N LEU A 126 54.54 -11.75 -24.61
CA LEU A 126 55.82 -12.44 -24.77
C LEU A 126 56.87 -11.35 -25.06
N GLU A 127 58.04 -11.36 -24.43
CA GLU A 127 59.25 -10.85 -25.09
C GLU A 127 59.93 -12.05 -25.76
N GLU A 128 59.94 -12.03 -27.09
CA GLU A 128 60.58 -13.03 -27.95
C GLU A 128 62.10 -12.80 -27.98
N GLU A 129 62.91 -13.87 -27.84
CA GLU A 129 64.32 -13.94 -28.28
C GLU A 129 64.43 -14.71 -29.60
#